data_AF-A0A7Y3YM83-F1
#
_entry.id   AF-A0A7Y3YM83-F1
#
_cell.length_a   1.000
_cell.length_b   1.000
_cell.length_c   1.000
_cell.angle_alpha   90.00
_cell.angle_beta   90.00
_cell.angle_gamma   90.00
#
_symmetry.space_group_name_H-M   'P 1'
#
loop_
_entity.id
_entity.type
_entity.pdbx_description
1 polymer ?
#
loop_
_entity_poly.entity_id
_entity_poly.type
_entity_poly.pdbx_seq_one_letter_code
_entity_poly.pdbx_strand_id
1 'polypeptide(L)'
;MKFESVRSIAVSLFNKHAWLALSFASIHQLSIAISVYASVQIIYEVNSVGFDSVDFKLWAVVYLTCMVLPYCVSYFSDMSREAWLCSALNDFWSAATTIYGSCTNKTDTDNIKGILVSQGKETIISFIGYSFHSISALLNFSLSLLVISVVLDYRFALSILVSALFIAAYKIYISKTMEWLSETRNTQGSILTKKLSAIHENYHHGSSINRDSFQSDTRLSAETYLSSRMREARSKYAAMLLTSLFSLLPTTSLVVFLLFSPQIDAAIKLGIVVNLTRIYHLLASANELVSIIILLPNIKGQLRLLTKFNDNKAPFKIDTHTIELKDNQTNKPVSANELQSYRNGYLSVIGSNGSGKTTYLKDYQRSSGALYFNPSYRVCWPWESELNKEDISDGEYTKKCLDWLLNHTQETLLLDEWDAFLDKKNKAEFEEKIESDSKTRLILQVRQ
;
A
#
# COMPACT_ATOMS: atom_id res chain seq x y z
N MET A 1 1.44 7.74 11.18
CA MET A 1 0.26 7.57 10.30
C MET A 1 -0.98 7.23 11.14
N LYS A 2 -2.19 7.69 10.78
CA LYS A 2 -3.44 7.35 11.51
C LYS A 2 -4.33 6.47 10.63
N PHE A 3 -4.91 5.41 11.20
CA PHE A 3 -5.70 4.41 10.46
C PHE A 3 -7.22 4.49 10.70
N GLU A 4 -7.70 5.56 11.34
CA GLU A 4 -9.10 5.73 11.82
C GLU A 4 -10.15 5.64 10.70
N SER A 5 -9.83 6.18 9.53
CA SER A 5 -10.71 6.19 8.36
C SER A 5 -9.91 6.29 7.08
N VAL A 6 -10.53 5.91 5.95
CA VAL A 6 -9.97 6.10 4.60
C VAL A 6 -9.53 7.54 4.37
N ARG A 7 -10.28 8.52 4.88
CA ARG A 7 -9.93 9.94 4.79
C ARG A 7 -8.68 10.27 5.60
N SER A 8 -8.58 9.80 6.84
CA SER A 8 -7.40 10.05 7.68
C SER A 8 -6.14 9.44 7.07
N ILE A 9 -6.25 8.24 6.50
CA ILE A 9 -5.17 7.52 5.83
C ILE A 9 -4.71 8.34 4.61
N ALA A 10 -5.65 8.70 3.73
CA ALA A 10 -5.37 9.50 2.55
C ALA A 10 -4.64 10.81 2.89
N VAL A 11 -5.13 11.55 3.89
CA VAL A 11 -4.50 12.81 4.32
C VAL A 11 -3.11 12.57 4.90
N SER A 12 -2.95 11.54 5.73
CA SER A 12 -1.65 11.22 6.34
C SER A 12 -0.58 10.77 5.33
N LEU A 13 -1.00 10.33 4.14
CA LEU A 13 -0.08 10.00 3.05
C LEU A 13 0.45 11.26 2.35
N PHE A 14 -0.19 12.43 2.45
CA PHE A 14 0.33 13.67 1.89
C PHE A 14 1.39 14.30 2.81
N ASN A 15 2.65 14.24 2.39
CA ASN A 15 3.80 14.81 3.10
C ASN A 15 4.39 16.03 2.36
N LYS A 16 5.51 16.57 2.86
CA LYS A 16 6.20 17.71 2.22
C LYS A 16 6.61 17.45 0.77
N HIS A 17 6.99 16.21 0.45
CA HIS A 17 7.42 15.82 -0.90
C HIS A 17 6.23 15.74 -1.87
N ALA A 18 5.04 15.38 -1.37
CA ALA A 18 3.81 15.45 -2.15
C ALA A 18 3.55 16.88 -2.65
N TRP A 19 3.68 17.89 -1.77
CA TRP A 19 3.50 19.28 -2.15
C TRP A 19 4.54 19.77 -3.17
N LEU A 20 5.79 19.35 -3.04
CA LEU A 20 6.84 19.66 -4.03
C LEU A 20 6.52 19.04 -5.39
N ALA A 21 6.15 17.75 -5.41
CA ALA A 21 5.78 17.05 -6.64
C ALA A 21 4.60 17.72 -7.34
N LEU A 22 3.56 18.09 -6.58
CA LEU A 22 2.39 18.77 -7.13
C LEU A 22 2.69 20.20 -7.61
N SER A 23 3.61 20.90 -6.95
CA SER A 23 4.02 22.24 -7.35
C SER A 23 4.76 22.21 -8.69
N PHE A 24 5.71 21.29 -8.86
CA PHE A 24 6.40 21.09 -10.14
C PHE A 24 5.43 20.61 -11.23
N ALA A 25 4.53 19.67 -10.92
CA ALA A 25 3.48 19.27 -11.86
C ALA A 25 2.62 20.47 -12.30
N SER A 26 2.29 21.39 -11.39
CA SER A 26 1.51 22.58 -11.71
C SER A 26 2.27 23.53 -12.65
N ILE A 27 3.56 23.76 -12.41
CA ILE A 27 4.43 24.56 -13.30
C ILE A 27 4.53 23.90 -14.69
N HIS A 28 4.67 22.56 -14.72
CA HIS A 28 4.68 21.79 -15.95
C HIS A 28 3.41 22.00 -16.78
N GLN A 29 2.23 21.82 -16.16
CA GLN A 29 0.95 21.99 -16.86
C GLN A 29 0.69 23.45 -17.27
N LEU A 30 1.11 24.41 -16.45
CA LEU A 30 0.99 25.84 -16.78
C LEU A 30 1.85 26.22 -17.98
N SER A 31 3.09 25.71 -18.07
CA SER A 31 3.96 25.91 -19.23
C SER A 31 3.31 25.39 -20.52
N ILE A 32 2.68 24.22 -20.46
CA ILE A 32 1.96 23.65 -21.61
C ILE A 32 0.79 24.57 -22.00
N ALA A 33 0.00 25.05 -21.05
CA ALA A 33 -1.12 25.93 -21.32
C ALA A 33 -0.66 27.27 -21.94
N ILE A 34 0.42 27.87 -21.43
CA ILE A 34 1.02 29.09 -21.97
C ILE A 34 1.51 28.87 -23.41
N SER A 35 2.06 27.69 -23.74
CA SER A 35 2.48 27.38 -25.11
C SER A 35 1.32 27.43 -26.11
N VAL A 36 0.10 27.06 -25.70
CA VAL A 36 -1.10 27.14 -26.55
C VAL A 36 -1.56 28.58 -26.72
N TYR A 37 -1.49 29.38 -25.65
CA TYR A 37 -1.80 30.81 -25.76
C TYR A 37 -0.82 31.51 -26.72
N ALA A 38 0.49 31.25 -26.54
CA ALA A 38 1.53 31.81 -27.40
C ALA A 38 1.38 31.38 -28.86
N SER A 39 0.97 30.14 -29.15
CA SER A 39 0.78 29.67 -30.53
C SER A 39 -0.28 30.47 -31.28
N VAL A 40 -1.37 30.85 -30.60
CA VAL A 40 -2.43 31.63 -31.24
C VAL A 40 -2.04 33.10 -31.37
N GLN A 41 -1.32 33.67 -30.40
CA GLN A 41 -0.78 35.02 -30.55
C GLN A 41 0.18 35.12 -31.74
N ILE A 42 1.03 34.11 -31.96
CA ILE A 42 1.88 34.04 -33.15
C ILE A 42 1.05 34.08 -34.44
N ILE A 43 -0.07 33.34 -34.52
CA ILE A 43 -0.95 33.34 -35.70
C ILE A 43 -1.57 34.72 -35.92
N TYR A 44 -2.01 35.38 -34.85
CA TYR A 44 -2.60 36.71 -34.93
C TYR A 44 -1.60 37.74 -35.45
N GLU A 45 -0.39 37.78 -34.90
CA GLU A 45 0.68 38.71 -35.28
C GLU A 45 1.16 38.50 -36.72
N VAL A 46 1.25 37.24 -37.17
CA VAL A 46 1.61 36.93 -38.55
C VAL A 46 0.55 37.41 -39.54
N ASN A 47 -0.74 37.32 -39.18
CA ASN A 47 -1.84 37.77 -40.04
C ASN A 47 -2.02 39.29 -40.03
N SER A 48 -1.66 39.99 -38.96
CA SER A 48 -1.87 41.44 -38.80
C SER A 48 -0.70 42.27 -39.31
N VAL A 49 0.53 41.92 -38.94
CA VAL A 49 1.74 42.73 -39.19
C VAL A 49 2.82 41.95 -39.94
N GLY A 50 2.87 40.62 -39.78
CA GLY A 50 3.87 39.74 -40.40
C GLY A 50 5.05 39.42 -39.47
N PHE A 51 6.04 38.69 -40.00
CA PHE A 51 7.12 38.07 -39.20
C PHE A 51 8.12 39.04 -38.56
N ASP A 52 8.15 40.31 -39.00
CA ASP A 52 9.12 41.29 -38.49
C ASP A 52 8.69 41.96 -37.19
N SER A 53 7.45 41.74 -36.73
CA SER A 53 6.93 42.38 -35.51
C SER A 53 7.71 41.95 -34.26
N VAL A 54 7.90 42.89 -33.33
CA VAL A 54 8.56 42.63 -32.03
C VAL A 54 7.72 41.63 -31.22
N ASP A 55 6.40 41.75 -31.30
CA ASP A 55 5.46 40.88 -30.61
C ASP A 55 5.50 39.44 -31.15
N PHE A 56 5.64 39.25 -32.47
CA PHE A 56 5.89 37.92 -33.05
C PHE A 56 7.14 37.28 -32.44
N LYS A 57 8.26 38.02 -32.40
CA LYS A 57 9.54 37.52 -31.86
C LYS A 57 9.40 37.16 -30.38
N LEU A 58 8.72 38.00 -29.59
CA LEU A 58 8.45 37.73 -28.18
C LEU A 58 7.64 36.44 -28.01
N TRP A 59 6.49 36.31 -28.69
CA TRP A 59 5.64 35.14 -28.56
C TRP A 59 6.30 33.86 -29.09
N ALA A 60 7.13 33.95 -30.14
CA ALA A 60 7.92 32.83 -30.62
C ALA A 60 8.93 32.33 -29.58
N VAL A 61 9.65 33.24 -28.90
CA VAL A 61 10.58 32.86 -27.81
C VAL A 61 9.83 32.25 -26.63
N VAL A 62 8.69 32.82 -26.23
CA VAL A 62 7.83 32.27 -25.18
C VAL A 62 7.36 30.85 -25.55
N TYR A 63 6.87 30.67 -26.78
CA TYR A 63 6.42 29.37 -27.28
C TYR A 63 7.52 28.30 -27.22
N LEU A 64 8.72 28.61 -27.75
CA LEU A 64 9.85 27.68 -27.75
C LEU A 64 10.34 27.36 -26.33
N THR A 65 10.39 28.36 -25.45
CA THR A 65 10.77 28.17 -24.04
C THR A 65 9.75 27.26 -23.34
N CYS A 66 8.46 27.49 -23.55
CA CYS A 66 7.38 26.70 -22.97
C CYS A 66 7.29 25.26 -23.53
N MET A 67 7.94 24.97 -24.67
CA MET A 67 8.07 23.61 -25.19
C MET A 67 9.23 22.84 -24.53
N VAL A 68 10.31 23.53 -24.14
CA VAL A 68 11.49 22.89 -23.51
C VAL A 68 11.34 22.77 -21.99
N LEU A 69 10.82 23.83 -21.35
CA LEU A 69 10.70 23.92 -19.89
C LEU A 69 9.98 22.72 -19.23
N PRO A 70 8.89 22.16 -19.79
CA PRO A 70 8.21 21.01 -19.20
C PRO A 70 9.14 19.82 -18.98
N TYR A 71 10.08 19.53 -19.89
CA TYR A 71 11.01 18.40 -19.73
C TYR A 71 11.96 18.57 -18.54
N CYS A 72 12.40 19.80 -18.27
CA CYS A 72 13.23 20.09 -17.10
C CYS A 72 12.43 19.96 -15.81
N VAL A 73 11.20 20.48 -15.81
CA VAL A 73 10.32 20.47 -14.63
C VAL A 73 9.81 19.07 -14.32
N SER A 74 9.57 18.22 -15.34
CA SER A 74 9.10 16.85 -15.16
C SER A 74 10.09 16.01 -14.36
N TYR A 75 11.39 16.17 -14.59
CA TYR A 75 12.44 15.49 -13.82
C TYR A 75 12.30 15.75 -12.30
N PHE A 76 12.16 17.02 -11.90
CA PHE A 76 12.01 17.37 -10.49
C PHE A 76 10.67 16.91 -9.91
N SER A 77 9.62 16.93 -10.73
CA SER A 77 8.31 16.41 -10.34
C SER A 77 8.36 14.90 -10.06
N ASP A 78 8.98 14.12 -10.94
CA ASP A 78 9.08 12.66 -10.82
C ASP A 78 9.99 12.25 -9.65
N MET A 79 11.13 12.92 -9.47
CA MET A 79 12.01 12.70 -8.32
C MET A 79 11.30 13.01 -6.99
N SER A 80 10.53 14.10 -6.94
CA SER A 80 9.75 14.47 -5.76
C SER A 80 8.61 13.48 -5.47
N ARG A 81 8.00 12.91 -6.53
CA ARG A 81 6.99 11.85 -6.41
C ARG A 81 7.59 10.57 -5.83
N GLU A 82 8.79 10.19 -6.24
CA GLU A 82 9.48 9.02 -5.67
C GLU A 82 9.84 9.26 -4.19
N ALA A 83 10.35 10.45 -3.87
CA ALA A 83 10.60 10.84 -2.47
C ALA A 83 9.32 10.84 -1.62
N TRP A 84 8.18 11.25 -2.18
CA TRP A 84 6.87 11.14 -1.54
C TRP A 84 6.55 9.68 -1.22
N LEU A 85 6.69 8.78 -2.20
CA LEU A 85 6.43 7.35 -2.02
C LEU A 85 7.32 6.73 -0.93
N CYS A 86 8.63 6.96 -0.96
CA CYS A 86 9.56 6.41 0.02
C CYS A 86 9.21 6.85 1.45
N SER A 87 8.94 8.15 1.64
CA SER A 87 8.56 8.68 2.95
C SER A 87 7.23 8.11 3.45
N ALA A 88 6.24 7.95 2.57
CA ALA A 88 4.95 7.37 2.94
C ALA A 88 5.05 5.88 3.31
N LEU A 89 5.90 5.10 2.62
CA LEU A 89 6.17 3.70 2.97
C LEU A 89 6.86 3.58 4.32
N ASN A 90 7.84 4.45 4.60
CA ASN A 90 8.51 4.50 5.90
C ASN A 90 7.52 4.79 7.04
N ASP A 91 6.67 5.80 6.88
CA ASP A 91 5.65 6.18 7.86
C ASP A 91 4.62 5.06 8.08
N PHE A 92 4.27 4.36 7.01
CA PHE A 92 3.38 3.19 7.08
C PHE A 92 4.02 2.05 7.86
N TRP A 93 5.23 1.61 7.49
CA TRP A 93 5.88 0.48 8.15
C TRP A 93 6.13 0.76 9.63
N SER A 94 6.57 1.96 9.99
CA SER A 94 6.75 2.35 11.39
C SER A 94 5.43 2.31 12.19
N ALA A 95 4.35 2.89 11.65
CA ALA A 95 3.07 2.91 12.34
C ALA A 95 2.41 1.52 12.40
N ALA A 96 2.45 0.78 11.30
CA ALA A 96 1.82 -0.53 11.18
C ALA A 96 2.52 -1.60 12.02
N THR A 97 3.85 -1.57 12.13
CA THR A 97 4.61 -2.48 13.01
C THR A 97 4.32 -2.21 14.49
N THR A 98 4.20 -0.95 14.89
CA THR A 98 3.81 -0.57 16.26
C THR A 98 2.44 -1.14 16.63
N ILE A 99 1.45 -1.02 15.73
CA ILE A 99 0.10 -1.57 15.93
C ILE A 99 0.12 -3.10 15.93
N TYR A 100 0.86 -3.72 15.01
CA TYR A 100 1.03 -5.17 14.99
C TYR A 100 1.59 -5.70 16.32
N GLY A 101 2.57 -5.00 16.92
CA GLY A 101 3.12 -5.35 18.23
C GLY A 101 2.09 -5.29 19.38
N SER A 102 1.06 -4.46 19.27
CA SER A 102 -0.03 -4.38 20.26
C SER A 102 -1.11 -5.45 20.11
N CYS A 103 -1.10 -6.25 19.03
CA CYS A 103 -2.12 -7.26 18.79
C CYS A 103 -1.99 -8.45 19.76
N THR A 104 -3.08 -8.82 20.42
CA THR A 104 -3.08 -9.94 21.39
C THR A 104 -3.81 -11.18 20.90
N ASN A 105 -4.78 -11.03 20.00
CA ASN A 105 -5.59 -12.13 19.49
C ASN A 105 -4.97 -12.73 18.23
N LYS A 106 -4.92 -14.08 18.15
CA LYS A 106 -4.38 -14.80 17.00
C LYS A 106 -5.06 -14.40 15.68
N THR A 107 -6.39 -14.34 15.67
CA THR A 107 -7.16 -13.98 14.46
C THR A 107 -6.85 -12.57 13.97
N ASP A 108 -6.68 -11.62 14.89
CA ASP A 108 -6.36 -10.23 14.54
C ASP A 108 -4.89 -10.10 14.10
N THR A 109 -3.99 -10.85 14.75
CA THR A 109 -2.56 -10.93 14.41
C THR A 109 -2.35 -11.46 12.99
N ASP A 110 -3.02 -12.56 12.62
CA ASP A 110 -2.89 -13.17 11.29
C ASP A 110 -3.44 -12.24 10.19
N ASN A 111 -4.60 -11.61 10.44
CA ASN A 111 -5.20 -10.66 9.52
C ASN A 111 -4.31 -9.41 9.32
N ILE A 112 -3.81 -8.81 10.40
CA ILE A 112 -2.97 -7.62 10.36
C ILE A 112 -1.61 -7.93 9.73
N LYS A 113 -1.01 -9.08 10.06
CA LYS A 113 0.23 -9.56 9.42
C LYS A 113 0.08 -9.69 7.91
N GLY A 114 -1.02 -10.30 7.45
CA GLY A 114 -1.32 -10.43 6.03
C GLY A 114 -1.36 -9.08 5.33
N ILE A 115 -1.99 -8.07 5.93
CA ILE A 115 -2.05 -6.71 5.38
C ILE A 115 -0.67 -6.05 5.41
N LEU A 116 0.07 -6.14 6.51
CA LEU A 116 1.39 -5.55 6.68
C LEU A 116 2.39 -6.05 5.63
N VAL A 117 2.45 -7.37 5.41
CA VAL A 117 3.47 -8.00 4.57
C VAL A 117 3.12 -7.99 3.08
N SER A 118 1.84 -8.09 2.71
CA SER A 118 1.44 -8.26 1.31
C SER A 118 0.72 -7.04 0.73
N GLN A 119 -0.43 -6.66 1.30
CA GLN A 119 -1.36 -5.72 0.65
C GLN A 119 -1.05 -4.25 0.95
N GLY A 120 -0.40 -3.95 2.07
CA GLY A 120 -0.19 -2.59 2.56
C GLY A 120 0.72 -1.77 1.64
N LYS A 121 1.86 -2.33 1.25
CA LYS A 121 2.80 -1.69 0.31
C LYS A 121 2.11 -1.36 -1.02
N GLU A 122 1.45 -2.34 -1.62
CA GLU A 122 0.79 -2.19 -2.93
C GLU A 122 -0.33 -1.14 -2.89
N THR A 123 -1.07 -1.09 -1.79
CA THR A 123 -2.12 -0.09 -1.56
C THR A 123 -1.56 1.33 -1.54
N ILE A 124 -0.42 1.55 -0.87
CA ILE A 124 0.23 2.87 -0.79
C ILE A 124 0.77 3.30 -2.16
N ILE A 125 1.46 2.38 -2.86
CA ILE A 125 1.96 2.64 -4.22
C ILE A 125 0.81 3.02 -5.14
N SER A 126 -0.25 2.21 -5.15
CA SER A 126 -1.44 2.45 -5.98
C SER A 126 -2.11 3.79 -5.65
N PHE A 127 -2.25 4.13 -4.36
CA PHE A 127 -2.85 5.40 -3.95
C PHE A 127 -2.02 6.61 -4.36
N ILE A 128 -0.71 6.62 -4.09
CA ILE A 128 0.16 7.76 -4.42
C ILE A 128 0.23 7.96 -5.93
N GLY A 129 0.40 6.86 -6.69
CA GLY A 129 0.36 6.89 -8.15
C GLY A 129 -0.97 7.46 -8.67
N TYR A 130 -2.09 6.97 -8.12
CA TYR A 130 -3.42 7.48 -8.45
C TYR A 130 -3.57 8.97 -8.12
N SER A 131 -3.19 9.41 -6.92
CA SER A 131 -3.35 10.80 -6.47
C SER A 131 -2.53 11.77 -7.31
N PHE A 132 -1.25 11.47 -7.56
CA PHE A 132 -0.39 12.31 -8.38
C PHE A 132 -0.93 12.42 -9.80
N HIS A 133 -1.24 11.27 -10.42
CA HIS A 133 -1.77 11.22 -11.77
C HIS A 133 -3.11 11.96 -11.90
N SER A 134 -4.00 11.79 -10.92
CA SER A 134 -5.31 12.45 -10.90
C SER A 134 -5.21 13.96 -10.86
N ILE A 135 -4.35 14.50 -9.98
CA ILE A 135 -4.18 15.95 -9.85
C ILE A 135 -3.50 16.52 -11.10
N SER A 136 -2.47 15.84 -11.62
CA SER A 136 -1.77 16.27 -12.84
C SER A 136 -2.69 16.27 -14.07
N ALA A 137 -3.49 15.20 -14.25
CA ALA A 137 -4.45 15.10 -15.34
C ALA A 137 -5.57 16.16 -15.23
N LEU A 138 -6.04 16.44 -14.01
CA LEU A 138 -7.04 17.48 -13.76
C LEU A 138 -6.49 18.87 -14.10
N LEU A 139 -5.28 19.18 -13.65
CA LEU A 139 -4.60 20.45 -13.97
C LEU A 139 -4.41 20.59 -15.49
N ASN A 140 -3.89 19.54 -16.15
CA ASN A 140 -3.69 19.55 -17.60
C ASN A 140 -5.00 19.83 -18.35
N PHE A 141 -6.05 19.08 -18.01
CA PHE A 141 -7.36 19.22 -18.64
C PHE A 141 -7.98 20.60 -18.39
N SER A 142 -8.02 21.06 -17.13
CA SER A 142 -8.63 22.34 -16.77
C SER A 142 -7.90 23.52 -17.41
N LEU A 143 -6.56 23.55 -17.37
CA LEU A 143 -5.78 24.63 -17.97
C LEU A 143 -5.86 24.61 -19.49
N SER A 144 -5.75 23.43 -20.11
CA SER A 144 -5.87 23.29 -21.56
C SER A 144 -7.27 23.69 -22.06
N LEU A 145 -8.33 23.29 -21.34
CA LEU A 145 -9.70 23.69 -21.65
C LEU A 145 -9.89 25.20 -21.53
N LEU A 146 -9.36 25.81 -20.47
CA LEU A 146 -9.44 27.24 -20.25
C LEU A 146 -8.78 28.00 -21.40
N VAL A 147 -7.54 27.67 -21.75
CA VAL A 147 -6.83 28.37 -22.83
C VAL A 147 -7.52 28.16 -24.17
N ILE A 148 -7.88 26.93 -24.55
CA ILE A 148 -8.57 26.65 -25.82
C ILE A 148 -9.91 27.38 -25.90
N SER A 149 -10.68 27.44 -24.80
CA SER A 149 -11.99 28.07 -24.81
C SER A 149 -11.93 29.60 -24.86
N VAL A 150 -10.94 30.21 -24.19
CA VAL A 150 -10.77 31.67 -24.17
C VAL A 150 -10.16 32.16 -25.49
N VAL A 151 -9.22 31.39 -26.04
CA VAL A 151 -8.39 31.84 -27.16
C VAL A 151 -8.96 31.45 -28.52
N LEU A 152 -9.57 30.26 -28.65
CA LEU A 152 -10.12 29.79 -29.92
C LEU A 152 -11.64 30.04 -29.99
N ASP A 153 -12.42 29.35 -29.16
CA ASP A 153 -13.88 29.49 -29.15
C ASP A 153 -14.50 28.96 -27.85
N TYR A 154 -15.36 29.73 -27.20
CA TYR A 154 -16.04 29.33 -25.95
C TYR A 154 -16.92 28.08 -26.11
N ARG A 155 -17.35 27.75 -27.32
CA ARG A 155 -18.17 26.56 -27.62
C ARG A 155 -17.44 25.26 -27.29
N PHE A 156 -16.11 25.25 -27.24
CA PHE A 156 -15.34 24.11 -26.75
C PHE A 156 -15.69 23.76 -25.29
N ALA A 157 -15.80 24.75 -24.40
CA ALA A 157 -16.23 24.54 -23.02
C ALA A 157 -17.63 23.94 -22.94
N LEU A 158 -18.56 24.40 -23.80
CA LEU A 158 -19.93 23.90 -23.85
C LEU A 158 -20.00 22.45 -24.35
N SER A 159 -19.23 22.11 -25.39
CA SER A 159 -19.15 20.73 -25.91
C SER A 159 -18.61 19.77 -24.85
N ILE A 160 -17.58 20.18 -24.12
CA ILE A 160 -17.03 19.39 -23.02
C ILE A 160 -18.00 19.27 -21.83
N LEU A 161 -18.76 20.31 -21.50
CA LEU A 161 -19.80 20.23 -20.48
C LEU A 161 -20.85 19.17 -20.84
N VAL A 162 -21.29 19.13 -22.11
CA VAL A 162 -22.21 18.10 -22.61
C VAL A 162 -21.59 16.71 -22.50
N SER A 163 -20.33 16.52 -22.92
CA SER A 163 -19.60 15.26 -22.73
C SER A 163 -19.53 14.84 -21.26
N ALA A 164 -19.23 15.78 -20.35
CA ALA A 164 -19.13 15.52 -18.92
C ALA A 164 -20.48 15.05 -18.33
N LEU A 165 -21.61 15.61 -18.79
CA LEU A 165 -22.94 15.18 -18.38
C LEU A 165 -23.23 13.73 -18.83
N PHE A 166 -22.92 13.38 -20.09
CA PHE A 166 -23.08 12.01 -20.58
C PHE A 166 -22.21 11.01 -19.79
N ILE A 167 -20.96 11.37 -19.54
CA ILE A 167 -20.04 10.56 -18.73
C ILE A 167 -20.56 10.39 -17.31
N ALA A 168 -21.04 11.46 -16.66
CA ALA A 168 -21.56 11.42 -15.30
C ALA A 168 -22.80 10.52 -15.19
N ALA A 169 -23.73 10.63 -16.14
CA ALA A 169 -24.91 9.77 -16.21
C ALA A 169 -24.53 8.28 -16.38
N TYR A 170 -23.61 7.99 -17.32
CA TYR A 170 -23.14 6.62 -17.55
C TYR A 170 -22.38 6.05 -16.36
N LYS A 171 -21.59 6.89 -15.66
CA LYS A 171 -20.89 6.50 -14.44
C LYS A 171 -21.88 6.04 -13.36
N ILE A 172 -22.94 6.81 -13.10
CA ILE A 172 -23.97 6.45 -12.10
C ILE A 172 -24.60 5.10 -12.44
N TYR A 173 -24.80 4.84 -13.73
CA TYR A 173 -25.34 3.57 -14.21
C TYR A 173 -24.39 2.39 -13.96
N ILE A 174 -23.08 2.52 -14.26
CA ILE A 174 -22.13 1.39 -14.21
C ILE A 174 -21.45 1.20 -12.84
N SER A 175 -21.45 2.20 -11.95
CA SER A 175 -20.60 2.21 -10.75
C SER A 175 -20.89 1.04 -9.81
N LYS A 176 -22.16 0.71 -9.58
CA LYS A 176 -22.57 -0.40 -8.70
C LYS A 176 -22.10 -1.76 -9.25
N THR A 177 -22.24 -1.97 -10.55
CA THR A 177 -21.80 -3.19 -11.21
C THR A 177 -20.28 -3.34 -11.12
N MET A 178 -19.54 -2.24 -11.35
CA MET A 178 -18.07 -2.26 -11.26
C MET A 178 -17.58 -2.53 -9.84
N GLU A 179 -18.22 -1.93 -8.83
CA GLU A 179 -17.90 -2.16 -7.42
C GLU A 179 -18.08 -3.63 -7.04
N TRP A 180 -19.22 -4.24 -7.41
CA TRP A 180 -19.50 -5.64 -7.15
C TRP A 180 -18.53 -6.60 -7.88
N LEU A 181 -18.20 -6.33 -9.14
CA LEU A 181 -17.24 -7.14 -9.91
C LEU A 181 -15.83 -7.08 -9.30
N SER A 182 -15.39 -5.89 -8.90
CA SER A 182 -14.08 -5.68 -8.26
C SER A 182 -14.01 -6.35 -6.88
N GLU A 183 -15.06 -6.25 -6.07
CA GLU A 183 -15.17 -6.93 -4.78
C GLU A 183 -15.11 -8.46 -4.95
N THR A 184 -15.84 -8.99 -5.92
CA THR A 184 -15.82 -10.42 -6.24
C THR A 184 -14.42 -10.88 -6.65
N ARG A 185 -13.75 -10.19 -7.58
CA ARG A 185 -12.37 -10.51 -8.00
C ARG A 185 -11.40 -10.48 -6.82
N ASN A 186 -11.44 -9.43 -6.00
CA ASN A 186 -10.54 -9.30 -4.85
C ASN A 186 -10.75 -10.42 -3.84
N THR A 187 -12.01 -10.80 -3.59
CA THR A 187 -12.34 -11.91 -2.69
C THR A 187 -11.80 -13.24 -3.22
N GLN A 188 -12.05 -13.55 -4.50
CA GLN A 188 -11.52 -14.78 -5.12
C GLN A 188 -9.99 -14.79 -5.20
N GLY A 189 -9.36 -13.63 -5.42
CA GLY A 189 -7.90 -13.49 -5.40
C GLY A 189 -7.30 -13.74 -4.01
N SER A 190 -7.97 -13.27 -2.96
CA SER A 190 -7.59 -13.54 -1.57
C SER A 190 -7.67 -15.03 -1.25
N ILE A 191 -8.77 -15.70 -1.65
CA ILE A 191 -8.94 -17.15 -1.48
C ILE A 191 -7.81 -17.91 -2.19
N LEU A 192 -7.52 -17.58 -3.45
CA LEU A 192 -6.45 -18.21 -4.21
C LEU A 192 -5.07 -17.98 -3.56
N THR A 193 -4.77 -16.74 -3.15
CA THR A 193 -3.50 -16.40 -2.51
C THR A 193 -3.31 -17.18 -1.21
N LYS A 194 -4.36 -17.29 -0.39
CA LYS A 194 -4.34 -18.09 0.84
C LYS A 194 -4.09 -19.58 0.57
N LYS A 195 -4.66 -20.13 -0.51
CA LYS A 195 -4.34 -21.52 -0.91
C LYS A 195 -2.90 -21.64 -1.36
N LEU A 196 -2.43 -20.73 -2.23
CA LEU A 196 -1.06 -20.74 -2.72
C LEU A 196 -0.01 -20.55 -1.61
N SER A 197 -0.31 -19.82 -0.53
CA SER A 197 0.62 -19.70 0.61
C SER A 197 0.88 -21.03 1.33
N ALA A 198 -0.02 -22.01 1.20
CA ALA A 198 0.17 -23.35 1.76
C ALA A 198 0.94 -24.30 0.82
N ILE A 199 1.51 -23.79 -0.29
CA ILE A 199 2.21 -24.63 -1.28
C ILE A 199 3.39 -25.37 -0.65
N HIS A 200 4.16 -24.73 0.22
CA HIS A 200 5.35 -25.33 0.81
C HIS A 200 4.99 -26.54 1.69
N GLU A 201 3.99 -26.37 2.57
CA GLU A 201 3.48 -27.45 3.42
C GLU A 201 2.94 -28.63 2.58
N ASN A 202 2.24 -28.35 1.48
CA ASN A 202 1.62 -29.41 0.68
C ASN A 202 2.55 -30.09 -0.34
N TYR A 203 3.59 -29.39 -0.83
CA TYR A 203 4.55 -29.95 -1.80
C TYR A 203 5.81 -30.53 -1.16
N HIS A 204 6.31 -29.94 -0.07
CA HIS A 204 7.55 -30.40 0.58
C HIS A 204 7.30 -31.29 1.80
N HIS A 205 6.29 -30.97 2.61
CA HIS A 205 5.95 -31.77 3.79
C HIS A 205 4.79 -32.76 3.54
N GLY A 206 4.01 -32.51 2.49
CA GLY A 206 2.86 -33.33 2.11
C GLY A 206 3.25 -34.63 1.40
N SER A 207 2.38 -35.63 1.54
CA SER A 207 2.46 -36.85 0.71
C SER A 207 2.07 -36.58 -0.75
N SER A 208 2.29 -37.54 -1.65
CA SER A 208 1.80 -37.45 -3.03
C SER A 208 0.28 -37.19 -3.09
N ILE A 209 -0.49 -37.76 -2.16
CA ILE A 209 -1.94 -37.56 -2.05
C ILE A 209 -2.28 -36.10 -1.71
N ASN A 210 -1.53 -35.50 -0.77
CA ASN A 210 -1.69 -34.08 -0.43
C ASN A 210 -1.38 -33.19 -1.61
N ARG A 211 -0.31 -33.50 -2.36
CA ARG A 211 0.07 -32.74 -3.55
C ARG A 211 -1.03 -32.76 -4.61
N ASP A 212 -1.57 -33.94 -4.90
CA ASP A 212 -2.61 -34.10 -5.92
C ASP A 212 -3.92 -33.41 -5.50
N SER A 213 -4.30 -33.56 -4.22
CA SER A 213 -5.44 -32.85 -3.63
C SER A 213 -5.28 -31.33 -3.71
N PHE A 214 -4.13 -30.81 -3.25
CA PHE A 214 -3.80 -29.39 -3.30
C PHE A 214 -3.82 -28.84 -4.73
N GLN A 215 -3.26 -29.58 -5.69
CA GLN A 215 -3.22 -29.17 -7.09
C GLN A 215 -4.64 -29.06 -7.68
N SER A 216 -5.50 -30.04 -7.42
CA SER A 216 -6.89 -30.04 -7.90
C SER A 216 -7.70 -28.87 -7.32
N ASP A 217 -7.62 -28.65 -6.01
CA ASP A 217 -8.36 -27.60 -5.31
C ASP A 217 -7.85 -26.18 -5.65
N THR A 218 -6.53 -26.05 -5.82
CA THR A 218 -5.90 -24.82 -6.30
C THR A 218 -6.31 -24.52 -7.74
N ARG A 219 -6.40 -25.53 -8.62
CA ARG A 219 -6.83 -25.34 -10.01
C ARG A 219 -8.25 -24.79 -10.09
N LEU A 220 -9.19 -25.35 -9.34
CA LEU A 220 -10.58 -24.87 -9.28
C LEU A 220 -10.67 -23.41 -8.79
N SER A 221 -9.85 -23.07 -7.79
CA SER A 221 -9.79 -21.71 -7.25
C SER A 221 -9.15 -20.73 -8.24
N ALA A 222 -8.13 -21.17 -8.98
CA ALA A 222 -7.51 -20.40 -10.03
C ALA A 222 -8.48 -20.13 -11.19
N GLU A 223 -9.22 -21.14 -11.65
CA GLU A 223 -10.25 -20.99 -12.69
C GLU A 223 -11.35 -19.99 -12.26
N THR A 224 -11.80 -20.06 -11.01
CA THR A 224 -12.79 -19.12 -10.44
C THR A 224 -12.27 -17.69 -10.36
N TYR A 225 -11.01 -17.51 -9.96
CA TYR A 225 -10.36 -16.19 -9.94
C TYR A 225 -10.18 -15.63 -11.35
N LEU A 226 -9.66 -16.43 -12.29
CA LEU A 226 -9.37 -16.01 -13.66
C LEU A 226 -10.66 -15.64 -14.41
N SER A 227 -11.73 -16.42 -14.24
CA SER A 227 -13.04 -16.10 -14.82
C SER A 227 -13.63 -14.81 -14.25
N SER A 228 -13.51 -14.58 -12.93
CA SER A 228 -13.93 -13.33 -12.27
C SER A 228 -13.13 -12.13 -12.80
N ARG A 229 -11.81 -12.28 -12.94
CA ARG A 229 -10.91 -11.27 -13.51
C ARG A 229 -11.28 -10.92 -14.96
N MET A 230 -11.59 -11.92 -15.78
CA MET A 230 -12.01 -11.71 -17.16
C MET A 230 -13.37 -10.99 -17.25
N ARG A 231 -14.32 -11.33 -16.38
CA ARG A 231 -15.63 -10.67 -16.32
C ARG A 231 -15.51 -9.19 -15.94
N GLU A 232 -14.71 -8.87 -14.92
CA GLU A 232 -14.40 -7.48 -14.56
C GLU A 232 -13.71 -6.74 -15.71
N ALA A 233 -12.71 -7.35 -16.35
CA ALA A 233 -11.98 -6.74 -17.45
C ALA A 233 -12.90 -6.39 -18.63
N ARG A 234 -13.81 -7.29 -19.02
CA ARG A 234 -14.80 -7.03 -20.08
C ARG A 234 -15.65 -5.81 -19.77
N SER A 235 -16.22 -5.74 -18.57
CA SER A 235 -17.04 -4.59 -18.15
C SER A 235 -16.23 -3.31 -18.07
N LYS A 236 -14.99 -3.37 -17.58
CA LYS A 236 -14.06 -2.23 -17.51
C LYS A 236 -13.76 -1.67 -18.90
N TYR A 237 -13.33 -2.50 -19.84
CA TYR A 237 -12.97 -2.03 -21.17
C TYR A 237 -14.19 -1.59 -22.00
N ALA A 238 -15.35 -2.22 -21.81
CA ALA A 238 -16.60 -1.74 -22.41
C ALA A 238 -16.96 -0.33 -21.89
N ALA A 239 -16.84 -0.09 -20.57
CA ALA A 239 -17.08 1.21 -19.98
C ALA A 239 -16.07 2.27 -20.47
N MET A 240 -14.79 1.91 -20.59
CA MET A 240 -13.75 2.81 -21.14
C MET A 240 -14.03 3.18 -22.60
N LEU A 241 -14.50 2.23 -23.43
CA LEU A 241 -14.85 2.52 -24.82
C LEU A 241 -16.03 3.49 -24.92
N LEU A 242 -17.13 3.23 -24.20
CA LEU A 242 -18.33 4.07 -24.24
C LEU A 242 -18.06 5.49 -23.73
N THR A 243 -17.32 5.60 -22.63
CA THR A 243 -16.91 6.91 -22.10
C THR A 243 -15.99 7.66 -23.04
N SER A 244 -15.09 6.95 -23.74
CA SER A 244 -14.25 7.54 -24.79
C SER A 244 -15.06 8.10 -25.94
N LEU A 245 -16.09 7.38 -26.39
CA LEU A 245 -17.00 7.84 -27.44
C LEU A 245 -17.80 9.08 -27.01
N PHE A 246 -18.30 9.11 -25.77
CA PHE A 246 -19.02 10.28 -25.23
C PHE A 246 -18.14 11.53 -25.09
N SER A 247 -16.83 11.35 -24.89
CA SER A 247 -15.89 12.47 -24.89
C SER A 247 -15.53 12.94 -26.31
N LEU A 248 -15.28 12.01 -27.22
CA LEU A 248 -14.74 12.29 -28.57
C LEU A 248 -15.79 12.78 -29.57
N LEU A 249 -17.00 12.22 -29.55
CA LEU A 249 -18.00 12.52 -30.59
C LEU A 249 -18.49 13.98 -30.54
N PRO A 250 -18.87 14.57 -29.39
CA PRO A 250 -19.40 15.94 -29.35
C PRO A 250 -18.38 17.00 -29.77
N THR A 251 -17.13 16.82 -29.38
CA THR A 251 -16.03 17.74 -29.66
C THR A 251 -15.53 17.61 -31.10
N THR A 252 -15.41 16.38 -31.62
CA THR A 252 -15.09 16.17 -33.05
C THR A 252 -16.18 16.75 -33.94
N SER A 253 -17.46 16.55 -33.58
CA SER A 253 -18.59 17.14 -34.30
C SER A 253 -18.55 18.67 -34.27
N LEU A 254 -18.17 19.27 -33.13
CA LEU A 254 -17.99 20.72 -33.02
C LEU A 254 -16.85 21.23 -33.92
N VAL A 255 -15.70 20.56 -33.93
CA VAL A 255 -14.55 20.94 -34.78
C VAL A 255 -14.95 20.92 -36.25
N VAL A 256 -15.63 19.85 -36.70
CA VAL A 256 -16.16 19.75 -38.06
C VAL A 256 -17.13 20.90 -38.33
N PHE A 257 -18.08 21.15 -37.44
CA PHE A 257 -19.04 22.25 -37.58
C PHE A 257 -18.35 23.62 -37.71
N LEU A 258 -17.35 23.92 -36.89
CA LEU A 258 -16.64 25.21 -36.93
C LEU A 258 -15.81 25.39 -38.22
N LEU A 259 -15.16 24.32 -38.70
CA LEU A 259 -14.35 24.38 -39.93
C LEU A 259 -15.21 24.60 -41.18
N PHE A 260 -16.35 23.91 -41.27
CA PHE A 260 -17.22 23.97 -42.46
C PHE A 260 -18.28 25.08 -42.39
N SER A 261 -18.47 25.74 -41.24
CA SER A 261 -19.43 26.83 -41.15
C SER A 261 -18.93 28.09 -41.87
N PRO A 262 -19.71 28.67 -42.81
CA PRO A 262 -19.30 29.86 -43.56
C PRO A 262 -19.26 31.13 -42.72
N GLN A 263 -19.90 31.13 -41.54
CA GLN A 263 -19.99 32.29 -40.65
C GLN A 263 -18.78 32.47 -39.71
N ILE A 264 -17.86 31.51 -39.69
CA ILE A 264 -16.68 31.54 -38.82
C ILE A 264 -15.50 32.15 -39.55
N ASP A 265 -14.82 33.08 -38.88
CA ASP A 265 -13.66 33.80 -39.40
C ASP A 265 -12.49 32.87 -39.78
N ALA A 266 -11.74 33.27 -40.82
CA ALA A 266 -10.64 32.50 -41.36
C ALA A 266 -9.48 32.34 -40.36
N ALA A 267 -9.23 33.35 -39.51
CA ALA A 267 -8.19 33.26 -38.49
C ALA A 267 -8.53 32.22 -37.41
N ILE A 268 -9.80 32.12 -37.01
CA ILE A 268 -10.28 31.10 -36.06
C ILE A 268 -10.13 29.69 -36.67
N LYS A 269 -10.49 29.52 -37.96
CA LYS A 269 -10.31 28.23 -38.66
C LYS A 269 -8.84 27.82 -38.72
N LEU A 270 -7.95 28.74 -39.08
CA LEU A 270 -6.50 28.51 -39.06
C LEU A 270 -6.00 28.17 -37.65
N GLY A 271 -6.47 28.89 -36.63
CA GLY A 271 -6.15 28.62 -35.23
C GLY A 271 -6.57 27.22 -34.77
N ILE A 272 -7.73 26.74 -35.21
CA ILE A 272 -8.21 25.37 -34.95
C ILE A 272 -7.33 24.33 -35.66
N VAL A 273 -6.97 24.56 -36.93
CA VAL A 273 -6.14 23.62 -37.71
C VAL A 273 -4.75 23.47 -37.09
N VAL A 274 -4.10 24.58 -36.73
CA VAL A 274 -2.76 24.56 -36.12
C VAL A 274 -2.78 23.89 -34.74
N ASN A 275 -3.86 24.08 -33.97
CA ASN A 275 -4.00 23.50 -32.64
C ASN A 275 -4.78 22.17 -32.62
N LEU A 276 -5.02 21.54 -33.77
CA LEU A 276 -5.84 20.33 -33.86
C LEU A 276 -5.26 19.20 -32.98
N THR A 277 -3.95 19.01 -33.02
CA THR A 277 -3.23 18.04 -32.17
C THR A 277 -3.47 18.33 -30.68
N ARG A 278 -3.45 19.60 -30.27
CA ARG A 278 -3.72 20.02 -28.88
C ARG A 278 -5.17 19.82 -28.46
N ILE A 279 -6.13 20.07 -29.36
CA ILE A 279 -7.55 19.78 -29.14
C ILE A 279 -7.76 18.27 -28.92
N TYR A 280 -7.10 17.42 -29.71
CA TYR A 280 -7.15 15.97 -29.51
C TYR A 280 -6.42 15.51 -28.25
N HIS A 281 -5.33 16.17 -27.84
CA HIS A 281 -4.70 15.92 -26.53
C HIS A 281 -5.62 16.29 -25.37
N LEU A 282 -6.34 17.41 -25.45
CA LEU A 282 -7.36 17.79 -24.45
C LEU A 282 -8.44 16.71 -24.33
N LEU A 283 -8.87 16.16 -25.48
CA LEU A 283 -9.83 15.07 -25.54
C LEU A 283 -9.31 13.77 -24.92
N ALA A 284 -8.06 13.42 -25.21
CA ALA A 284 -7.41 12.28 -24.57
C ALA A 284 -7.34 12.46 -23.04
N SER A 285 -7.00 13.66 -22.57
CA SER A 285 -6.99 13.98 -21.13
C SER A 285 -8.38 13.99 -20.49
N ALA A 286 -9.44 14.28 -21.25
CA ALA A 286 -10.82 14.11 -20.78
C ALA A 286 -11.11 12.64 -20.48
N ASN A 287 -10.72 11.72 -21.38
CA ASN A 287 -10.87 10.27 -21.19
C ASN A 287 -10.04 9.73 -20.02
N GLU A 288 -8.86 10.30 -19.83
CA GLU A 288 -8.00 10.04 -18.68
C GLU A 288 -8.71 10.39 -17.36
N LEU A 289 -9.36 11.56 -17.29
CA LEU A 289 -10.19 11.94 -16.13
C LEU A 289 -11.35 10.98 -15.87
N VAL A 290 -12.00 10.47 -16.92
CA VAL A 290 -13.04 9.44 -16.74
C VAL A 290 -12.45 8.16 -16.16
N SER A 291 -11.29 7.75 -16.67
CA SER A 291 -10.58 6.56 -16.19
C SER A 291 -10.18 6.70 -14.71
N ILE A 292 -9.72 7.89 -14.31
CA ILE A 292 -9.46 8.25 -12.90
C ILE A 292 -10.73 8.08 -12.06
N ILE A 293 -11.85 8.64 -12.51
CA ILE A 293 -13.13 8.55 -11.81
C ILE A 293 -13.61 7.10 -11.66
N ILE A 294 -13.40 6.25 -12.67
CA ILE A 294 -13.74 4.82 -12.65
C ILE A 294 -12.82 4.05 -11.70
N LEU A 295 -11.57 4.46 -11.56
CA LEU A 295 -10.58 3.79 -10.70
C LEU A 295 -10.76 4.13 -9.21
N LEU A 296 -11.40 5.26 -8.88
CA LEU A 296 -11.61 5.73 -7.51
C LEU A 296 -12.22 4.68 -6.54
N PRO A 297 -13.29 3.93 -6.89
CA PRO A 297 -13.85 2.91 -6.02
C PRO A 297 -12.85 1.79 -5.68
N ASN A 298 -11.99 1.41 -6.62
CA ASN A 298 -10.96 0.39 -6.41
C ASN A 298 -9.92 0.88 -5.38
N ILE A 299 -9.38 2.10 -5.58
CA ILE A 299 -8.43 2.72 -4.64
C ILE A 299 -9.04 2.88 -3.25
N LYS A 300 -10.31 3.32 -3.17
CA LYS A 300 -11.05 3.42 -1.91
C LYS A 300 -11.18 2.06 -1.22
N GLY A 301 -11.46 1.01 -1.98
CA GLY A 301 -11.53 -0.38 -1.49
C GLY A 301 -10.20 -0.85 -0.91
N GLN A 302 -9.09 -0.57 -1.60
CA GLN A 302 -7.75 -0.89 -1.12
C GLN A 302 -7.41 -0.15 0.18
N LEU A 303 -7.65 1.17 0.25
CA LEU A 303 -7.41 1.96 1.46
C LEU A 303 -8.26 1.50 2.66
N ARG A 304 -9.47 0.98 2.42
CA ARG A 304 -10.33 0.43 3.48
C ARG A 304 -9.71 -0.81 4.13
N LEU A 305 -8.82 -1.53 3.45
CA LEU A 305 -8.09 -2.63 4.08
C LEU A 305 -7.17 -2.12 5.20
N LEU A 306 -6.59 -0.94 5.01
CA LEU A 306 -5.71 -0.32 6.01
C LEU A 306 -6.45 0.19 7.24
N THR A 307 -7.78 0.38 7.20
CA THR A 307 -8.52 0.78 8.41
C THR A 307 -8.59 -0.35 9.43
N LYS A 308 -8.31 -1.60 9.05
CA LYS A 308 -8.22 -2.74 9.99
C LYS A 308 -7.12 -2.58 11.03
N PHE A 309 -6.11 -1.73 10.78
CA PHE A 309 -5.12 -1.35 11.80
C PHE A 309 -5.73 -0.51 12.94
N ASN A 310 -6.94 0.05 12.78
CA ASN A 310 -7.62 0.80 13.81
C ASN A 310 -8.57 -0.06 14.67
N ASP A 311 -8.78 -1.33 14.32
CA ASP A 311 -9.64 -2.27 15.06
C ASP A 311 -8.94 -2.77 16.34
N ASN A 312 -8.38 -1.84 17.13
CA ASN A 312 -7.76 -2.11 18.43
C ASN A 312 -8.81 -2.72 19.37
N LYS A 313 -8.78 -4.04 19.51
CA LYS A 313 -9.54 -4.74 20.54
C LYS A 313 -8.74 -4.73 21.83
N ALA A 314 -9.46 -4.65 22.95
CA ALA A 314 -8.85 -4.74 24.27
C ALA A 314 -7.93 -5.97 24.36
N PRO A 315 -6.80 -5.89 25.08
CA PRO A 315 -5.91 -7.02 25.28
C PRO A 315 -6.72 -8.19 25.83
N PHE A 316 -6.61 -9.33 25.17
CA PHE A 316 -7.28 -10.56 25.58
C PHE A 316 -6.79 -10.93 26.99
N LYS A 317 -7.67 -10.83 27.99
CA LYS A 317 -7.38 -11.27 29.36
C LYS A 317 -7.66 -12.77 29.45
N ILE A 318 -6.69 -13.52 29.95
CA ILE A 318 -6.79 -14.96 30.10
C ILE A 318 -7.22 -15.29 31.52
N ASP A 319 -8.15 -16.25 31.64
CA ASP A 319 -8.42 -16.92 32.91
C ASP A 319 -7.25 -17.85 33.24
N THR A 320 -6.43 -17.46 34.21
CA THR A 320 -5.23 -18.20 34.66
C THR A 320 -5.56 -19.35 35.61
N HIS A 321 -6.79 -19.88 35.59
CA HIS A 321 -7.29 -20.82 36.59
C HIS A 321 -6.64 -22.22 36.58
N THR A 322 -5.78 -22.53 35.61
CA THR A 322 -5.21 -23.88 35.40
C THR A 322 -3.67 -23.91 35.39
N ILE A 323 -3.01 -22.82 35.78
CA ILE A 323 -1.55 -22.70 35.76
C ILE A 323 -1.01 -22.60 37.19
N GLU A 324 -0.02 -23.43 37.51
CA GLU A 324 0.73 -23.36 38.77
C GLU A 324 2.13 -22.78 38.52
N LEU A 325 2.58 -21.89 39.42
CA LEU A 325 3.98 -21.45 39.45
C LEU A 325 4.69 -22.21 40.58
N LYS A 326 5.86 -22.77 40.30
CA LYS A 326 6.72 -23.40 41.32
C LYS A 326 8.12 -22.84 41.25
N ASP A 327 8.73 -22.64 42.41
CA ASP A 327 10.15 -22.36 42.51
C ASP A 327 10.95 -23.66 42.35
N ASN A 328 11.87 -23.71 41.40
CA ASN A 328 12.68 -24.90 41.12
C ASN A 328 13.71 -25.19 42.23
N GLN A 329 14.09 -24.19 43.03
CA GLN A 329 15.06 -24.36 44.11
C GLN A 329 14.37 -24.89 45.38
N THR A 330 13.18 -24.38 45.70
CA THR A 330 12.47 -24.73 46.95
C THR A 330 11.30 -25.71 46.76
N ASN A 331 10.90 -25.98 45.52
CA ASN A 331 9.70 -26.75 45.13
C ASN A 331 8.38 -26.24 45.73
N LYS A 332 8.34 -24.99 46.20
CA LYS A 332 7.13 -24.38 46.76
C LYS A 332 6.28 -23.73 45.68
N PRO A 333 4.94 -23.76 45.81
CA PRO A 333 4.06 -23.01 44.94
C PRO A 333 4.25 -21.51 45.18
N VAL A 334 4.27 -20.73 44.10
CA VAL A 334 4.39 -19.26 44.13
C VAL A 334 3.08 -18.67 43.60
N SER A 335 2.52 -17.69 44.31
CA SER A 335 1.34 -16.98 43.83
C SER A 335 1.72 -15.91 42.80
N ALA A 336 0.78 -15.52 41.93
CA ALA A 336 1.02 -14.47 40.93
C ALA A 336 1.36 -13.10 41.57
N ASN A 337 0.89 -12.83 42.80
CA ASN A 337 1.23 -11.62 43.53
C ASN A 337 2.65 -11.68 44.11
N GLU A 338 3.08 -12.86 44.57
CA GLU A 338 4.47 -13.07 45.01
C GLU A 338 5.45 -12.98 43.85
N LEU A 339 5.07 -13.40 42.64
CA LEU A 339 5.95 -13.28 41.47
C LEU A 339 6.45 -11.84 41.24
N GLN A 340 5.66 -10.82 41.57
CA GLN A 340 6.06 -9.42 41.42
C GLN A 340 7.17 -9.00 42.39
N SER A 341 7.37 -9.71 43.50
CA SER A 341 8.43 -9.39 44.47
C SER A 341 9.75 -10.11 44.19
N TYR A 342 9.77 -11.09 43.27
CA TYR A 342 11.01 -11.76 42.85
C TYR A 342 11.87 -10.84 41.97
N ARG A 343 13.12 -10.63 42.40
CA ARG A 343 14.17 -9.93 41.63
C ARG A 343 15.05 -10.90 40.85
N ASN A 344 15.26 -12.07 41.42
CA ASN A 344 16.05 -13.18 40.91
C ASN A 344 15.41 -14.51 41.32
N GLY A 345 15.76 -15.60 40.65
CA GLY A 345 15.25 -16.94 40.95
C GLY A 345 14.89 -17.73 39.70
N TYR A 346 14.70 -19.04 39.87
CA TYR A 346 14.37 -19.96 38.78
C TYR A 346 13.00 -20.58 39.01
N LEU A 347 11.99 -20.12 38.28
CA LEU A 347 10.60 -20.54 38.44
C LEU A 347 10.13 -21.35 37.23
N SER A 348 9.25 -22.31 37.48
CA SER A 348 8.56 -23.09 36.44
C SER A 348 7.07 -22.79 36.42
N VAL A 349 6.55 -22.55 35.22
CA VAL A 349 5.12 -22.47 34.89
C VAL A 349 4.67 -23.86 34.49
N ILE A 350 3.81 -24.48 35.29
CA ILE A 350 3.39 -25.89 35.15
C ILE A 350 1.89 -25.95 34.85
N GLY A 351 1.50 -26.91 34.00
CA GLY A 351 0.11 -27.15 33.63
C GLY A 351 0.00 -28.08 32.43
N SER A 352 -1.19 -28.61 32.17
CA SER A 352 -1.43 -29.52 31.05
C SER A 352 -1.25 -28.85 29.67
N ASN A 353 -1.14 -29.64 28.61
CA ASN A 353 -1.10 -29.10 27.25
C ASN A 353 -2.42 -28.37 26.93
N GLY A 354 -2.30 -27.14 26.41
CA GLY A 354 -3.45 -26.28 26.17
C GLY A 354 -3.93 -25.47 27.39
N SER A 355 -3.30 -25.57 28.57
CA SER A 355 -3.70 -24.81 29.76
C SER A 355 -3.37 -23.30 29.70
N GLY A 356 -2.65 -22.85 28.67
CA GLY A 356 -2.34 -21.43 28.46
C GLY A 356 -0.95 -20.97 28.93
N LYS A 357 -0.01 -21.87 29.23
CA LYS A 357 1.36 -21.55 29.72
C LYS A 357 2.12 -20.54 28.86
N THR A 358 2.24 -20.81 27.55
CA THR A 358 2.88 -19.89 26.59
C THR A 358 2.19 -18.52 26.58
N THR A 359 0.86 -18.51 26.68
CA THR A 359 0.10 -17.27 26.64
C THR A 359 0.29 -16.47 27.93
N TYR A 360 0.36 -17.14 29.08
CA TYR A 360 0.73 -16.52 30.37
C TYR A 360 2.11 -15.86 30.31
N LEU A 361 3.13 -16.55 29.76
CA LEU A 361 4.44 -15.94 29.58
C LEU A 361 4.39 -14.70 28.70
N LYS A 362 3.65 -14.73 27.58
CA LYS A 362 3.50 -13.57 26.69
C LYS A 362 2.77 -12.40 27.35
N ASP A 363 1.81 -12.67 28.23
CA ASP A 363 1.13 -11.62 28.99
C ASP A 363 2.03 -11.03 30.08
N TYR A 364 2.82 -11.86 30.76
CA TYR A 364 3.84 -11.40 31.69
C TYR A 364 4.93 -10.57 30.99
N GLN A 365 5.37 -11.00 29.79
CA GLN A 365 6.31 -10.26 28.96
C GLN A 365 5.84 -8.82 28.69
N ARG A 366 4.56 -8.65 28.35
CA ARG A 366 3.97 -7.34 28.03
C ARG A 366 3.88 -6.42 29.25
N SER A 367 3.63 -6.97 30.44
CA SER A 367 3.47 -6.17 31.66
C SER A 367 4.80 -5.84 32.35
N SER A 368 5.81 -6.71 32.21
CA SER A 368 7.10 -6.57 32.89
C SER A 368 8.24 -6.08 32.00
N GLY A 369 8.09 -6.15 30.67
CA GLY A 369 9.18 -5.90 29.72
C GLY A 369 10.22 -7.02 29.66
N ALA A 370 9.89 -8.22 30.17
CA ALA A 370 10.79 -9.38 30.16
C ALA A 370 11.17 -9.83 28.74
N LEU A 371 12.29 -10.54 28.63
CA LEU A 371 12.78 -11.13 27.38
C LEU A 371 12.12 -12.50 27.18
N TYR A 372 11.42 -12.69 26.07
CA TYR A 372 10.79 -13.97 25.74
C TYR A 372 11.57 -14.71 24.66
N PHE A 373 11.83 -15.99 24.90
CA PHE A 373 12.49 -16.88 23.95
C PHE A 373 11.71 -18.18 23.76
N ASN A 374 11.44 -18.51 22.50
CA ASN A 374 10.99 -19.82 22.06
C ASN A 374 11.76 -20.17 20.77
N PRO A 375 12.43 -21.32 20.71
CA PRO A 375 13.32 -21.65 19.58
C PRO A 375 12.56 -21.88 18.27
N SER A 376 11.24 -22.10 18.33
CA SER A 376 10.36 -22.18 17.16
C SER A 376 10.19 -20.83 16.46
N TYR A 377 10.55 -19.72 17.10
CA TYR A 377 10.52 -18.38 16.50
C TYR A 377 11.93 -17.95 16.08
N ARG A 378 12.08 -17.64 14.79
CA ARG A 378 13.30 -17.14 14.17
C ARG A 378 13.41 -15.61 14.32
N VAL A 379 14.03 -15.14 15.41
CA VAL A 379 14.19 -13.73 15.78
C VAL A 379 15.41 -13.06 15.11
N CYS A 380 15.52 -11.72 15.16
CA CYS A 380 16.58 -10.97 14.48
C CYS A 380 17.90 -10.88 15.26
N TRP A 381 17.87 -11.03 16.58
CA TRP A 381 19.07 -11.16 17.39
C TRP A 381 19.52 -12.63 17.44
N PRO A 382 20.81 -12.94 17.63
CA PRO A 382 21.97 -12.05 17.69
C PRO A 382 22.64 -11.83 16.32
N TRP A 383 21.88 -11.86 15.23
CA TRP A 383 22.42 -11.99 13.88
C TRP A 383 22.74 -10.62 13.26
N GLU A 384 23.92 -10.48 12.66
CA GLU A 384 24.29 -9.29 11.87
C GLU A 384 23.64 -9.29 10.48
N SER A 385 23.32 -10.47 9.95
CA SER A 385 22.65 -10.65 8.66
C SER A 385 21.67 -11.82 8.70
N GLU A 386 20.60 -11.75 7.91
CA GLU A 386 19.62 -12.85 7.77
C GLU A 386 20.26 -14.11 7.15
N LEU A 387 21.26 -13.97 6.27
CA LEU A 387 21.96 -15.11 5.66
C LEU A 387 22.67 -15.98 6.70
N ASN A 388 23.25 -15.38 7.74
CA ASN A 388 23.94 -16.11 8.81
C ASN A 388 22.99 -16.93 9.70
N LYS A 389 21.68 -16.65 9.62
CA LYS A 389 20.62 -17.26 10.44
C LYS A 389 19.91 -18.41 9.71
N GLU A 390 19.87 -18.40 8.38
CA GLU A 390 19.19 -19.43 7.59
C GLU A 390 20.02 -20.72 7.42
N ASP A 391 21.35 -20.62 7.44
CA ASP A 391 22.27 -21.75 7.19
C ASP A 391 22.60 -22.63 8.42
N ILE A 392 21.90 -22.44 9.54
CA ILE A 392 22.17 -23.17 10.79
C ILE A 392 21.01 -24.07 11.19
N SER A 393 21.33 -25.18 11.83
CA SER A 393 20.34 -26.11 12.37
C SER A 393 19.52 -25.48 13.50
N ASP A 394 18.32 -26.01 13.78
CA ASP A 394 17.48 -25.54 14.90
C ASP A 394 18.20 -25.60 16.25
N GLY A 395 19.04 -26.63 16.47
CA GLY A 395 19.84 -26.77 17.68
C GLY A 395 20.95 -25.72 17.79
N GLU A 396 21.67 -25.45 16.71
CA GLU A 396 22.71 -24.39 16.68
C GLU A 396 22.12 -23.00 16.82
N TYR A 397 20.96 -22.75 16.17
CA TYR A 397 20.18 -21.53 16.34
C TYR A 397 19.83 -21.34 17.82
N THR A 398 19.26 -22.37 18.44
CA THR A 398 18.87 -22.34 19.86
C THR A 398 20.06 -22.06 20.77
N LYS A 399 21.18 -22.76 20.54
CA LYS A 399 22.43 -22.58 21.29
C LYS A 399 22.95 -21.15 21.22
N LYS A 400 23.09 -20.60 20.01
CA LYS A 400 23.59 -19.22 19.82
C LYS A 400 22.67 -18.18 20.45
N CYS A 401 21.36 -18.35 20.32
CA CYS A 401 20.37 -17.47 20.94
C CYS A 401 20.45 -17.50 22.47
N LEU A 402 20.50 -18.69 23.08
CA LEU A 402 20.61 -18.83 24.54
C LEU A 402 21.94 -18.28 25.06
N ASP A 403 23.07 -18.63 24.43
CA ASP A 403 24.38 -18.08 24.83
C ASP A 403 24.39 -16.56 24.73
N TRP A 404 23.75 -15.97 23.71
CA TRP A 404 23.67 -14.51 23.61
C TRP A 404 22.81 -13.90 24.73
N LEU A 405 21.61 -14.44 24.97
CA LEU A 405 20.71 -13.98 26.04
C LEU A 405 21.31 -14.12 27.45
N LEU A 406 22.11 -15.15 27.68
CA LEU A 406 22.76 -15.36 28.98
C LEU A 406 23.94 -14.40 29.19
N ASN A 407 24.68 -14.08 28.12
CA ASN A 407 25.90 -13.28 28.24
C ASN A 407 25.71 -11.78 28.01
N HIS A 408 24.66 -11.34 27.32
CA HIS A 408 24.49 -9.94 26.87
C HIS A 408 23.29 -9.22 27.48
N THR A 409 22.43 -9.91 28.25
CA THR A 409 21.24 -9.32 28.85
C THR A 409 21.16 -9.63 30.35
N GLN A 410 20.40 -8.84 31.10
CA GLN A 410 20.24 -8.99 32.56
C GLN A 410 18.78 -8.91 33.01
N GLU A 411 17.88 -8.59 32.08
CA GLU A 411 16.44 -8.54 32.28
C GLU A 411 15.88 -9.94 32.52
N THR A 412 14.71 -9.99 33.16
CA THR A 412 13.94 -11.22 33.38
C THR A 412 13.80 -12.02 32.08
N LEU A 413 14.13 -13.31 32.14
CA LEU A 413 14.12 -14.19 30.98
C LEU A 413 12.95 -15.18 31.06
N LEU A 414 12.17 -15.28 29.99
CA LEU A 414 11.04 -16.18 29.83
C LEU A 414 11.38 -17.23 28.78
N LEU A 415 11.51 -18.48 29.19
CA LEU A 415 11.94 -19.60 28.39
C LEU A 415 10.76 -20.53 28.09
N ASP A 416 10.34 -20.58 26.85
CA ASP A 416 9.23 -21.42 26.39
C ASP A 416 9.76 -22.50 25.45
N GLU A 417 9.69 -23.76 25.89
CA GLU A 417 10.21 -24.92 25.13
C GLU A 417 11.66 -24.74 24.67
N TRP A 418 12.49 -24.09 25.49
CA TRP A 418 13.87 -23.70 25.15
C TRP A 418 14.79 -24.87 24.82
N ASP A 419 14.46 -26.07 25.30
CA ASP A 419 15.23 -27.29 25.15
C ASP A 419 14.74 -28.21 24.01
N ALA A 420 13.68 -27.82 23.27
CA ALA A 420 13.01 -28.68 22.30
C ALA A 420 13.90 -29.22 21.17
N PHE A 421 14.94 -28.46 20.78
CA PHE A 421 15.86 -28.82 19.68
C PHE A 421 17.29 -29.10 20.15
N LEU A 422 17.52 -29.18 21.46
CA LEU A 422 18.86 -29.43 22.02
C LEU A 422 19.06 -30.93 22.29
N ASP A 423 20.25 -31.45 21.98
CA ASP A 423 20.64 -32.78 22.42
C ASP A 423 20.86 -32.83 23.95
N LYS A 424 20.96 -34.05 24.50
CA LYS A 424 21.10 -34.26 25.95
C LYS A 424 22.31 -33.53 26.56
N LYS A 425 23.42 -33.41 25.82
CA LYS A 425 24.64 -32.78 26.31
C LYS A 425 24.46 -31.26 26.36
N ASN A 426 23.99 -30.67 25.26
CA ASN A 426 23.73 -29.24 25.17
C ASN A 426 22.62 -28.81 26.14
N LYS A 427 21.58 -29.63 26.35
CA LYS A 427 20.55 -29.37 27.34
C LYS A 427 21.12 -29.28 28.75
N ALA A 428 21.95 -30.24 29.17
CA ALA A 428 22.59 -30.22 30.49
C ALA A 428 23.51 -28.99 30.66
N GLU A 429 24.29 -28.65 29.62
CA GLU A 429 25.16 -27.47 29.62
C GLU A 429 24.35 -26.17 29.84
N PHE A 430 23.24 -26.01 29.12
CA PHE A 430 22.41 -24.81 29.26
C PHE A 430 21.58 -24.79 30.54
N GLU A 431 21.15 -25.95 31.06
CA GLU A 431 20.44 -26.02 32.34
C GLU A 431 21.33 -25.51 33.48
N GLU A 432 22.62 -25.90 33.50
CA GLU A 432 23.60 -25.40 34.47
C GLU A 432 23.85 -23.88 34.32
N LYS A 433 24.00 -23.40 33.08
CA LYS A 433 24.16 -21.96 32.79
C LYS A 433 22.95 -21.15 33.24
N ILE A 434 21.74 -21.62 32.94
CA ILE A 434 20.47 -20.98 33.32
C ILE A 434 20.33 -20.96 34.84
N GLU A 435 20.63 -22.07 35.53
CA GLU A 435 20.58 -22.11 37.00
C GLU A 435 21.58 -21.15 37.63
N SER A 436 22.80 -21.07 37.11
CA SER A 436 23.79 -20.09 37.56
C SER A 436 23.30 -18.66 37.39
N ASP A 437 22.73 -18.34 36.23
CA ASP A 437 22.24 -17.00 35.88
C ASP A 437 20.93 -16.64 36.61
N SER A 438 20.17 -17.63 37.08
CA SER A 438 19.00 -17.42 37.94
C SER A 438 19.34 -16.79 39.30
N LYS A 439 20.62 -16.83 39.70
CA LYS A 439 21.10 -16.16 40.92
C LYS A 439 21.16 -14.64 40.76
N THR A 440 21.32 -14.16 39.52
CA THR A 440 21.47 -12.73 39.20
C THR A 440 20.21 -12.11 38.62
N ARG A 441 19.37 -12.90 37.94
CA ARG A 441 18.09 -12.44 37.38
C ARG A 441 16.96 -13.45 37.55
N LEU A 442 15.73 -13.00 37.33
CA LEU A 442 14.56 -13.88 37.36
C LEU A 442 14.44 -14.63 36.03
N ILE A 443 14.29 -15.95 36.10
CA ILE A 443 14.08 -16.81 34.95
C ILE A 443 12.80 -17.62 35.15
N LEU A 444 11.85 -17.48 34.23
CA LEU A 444 10.63 -18.30 34.19
C LEU A 444 10.71 -19.27 33.02
N GLN A 445 10.52 -20.55 33.27
CA GLN A 445 10.43 -21.55 32.20
C GLN A 445 9.06 -22.22 32.15
N VAL A 446 8.66 -22.70 30.97
CA VAL A 446 7.54 -23.63 30.83
C VAL A 446 8.02 -25.05 31.07
N ARG A 447 7.37 -25.77 32.00
CA ARG A 447 7.50 -27.23 32.14
C ARG A 447 6.13 -27.91 32.06
N GLN A 448 6.13 -29.16 31.62
CA GLN A 448 4.95 -30.02 31.58
C GLN A 448 4.69 -30.65 32.94
#